data_AF-A0AAW9Q4D0-F1
#
_entry.id   AF-A0AAW9Q4D0-F1
#
_cell.length_a   1.000
_cell.length_b   1.000
_cell.length_c   1.000
_cell.angle_alpha   90.00
_cell.angle_beta   90.00
_cell.angle_gamma   90.00
#
_symmetry.space_group_name_H-M   'P 1'
#
loop_
_entity.id
_entity.type
_entity.pdbx_description
1 polymer ?
#
loop_
_entity_poly.entity_id
_entity_poly.type
_entity_poly.pdbx_seq_one_letter_code
_entity_poly.pdbx_strand_id
1 'polypeptide(L)'
;MPAKTLQEFMAYRKANPDKVAYASTGNGGSMHLTTELFAMQTGTTLRHVAYKGSTPALNDLMGGHVQVMFDNVPSAAPLAAAGKLRALAVTGANGPNSYPTSLQWPRQRFLASSRCLGLPSMRRPTHRVRS
;
A
#
# COMPACT_ATOMS: atom_id res chain seq x y z
N MET A 1 9.81 -1.83 -16.67
CA MET A 1 8.41 -1.38 -16.50
C MET A 1 8.35 0.13 -16.74
N PRO A 2 7.40 0.67 -17.52
CA PRO A 2 7.40 2.08 -17.90
C PRO A 2 6.86 3.06 -16.84
N ALA A 3 6.27 2.56 -15.74
CA ALA A 3 5.66 3.44 -14.74
C ALA A 3 6.71 4.24 -13.95
N LYS A 4 6.47 5.55 -13.83
CA LYS A 4 7.27 6.49 -13.04
C LYS A 4 6.58 6.85 -11.72
N THR A 5 5.26 6.71 -11.67
CA THR A 5 4.44 7.04 -10.49
C THR A 5 3.67 5.81 -10.00
N LEU A 6 3.24 5.84 -8.74
CA LEU A 6 2.38 4.79 -8.19
C LEU A 6 1.03 4.68 -8.95
N GLN A 7 0.49 5.80 -9.43
CA GLN A 7 -0.73 5.82 -10.24
C GLN A 7 -0.54 5.14 -11.59
N GLU A 8 0.56 5.44 -12.29
CA GLU A 8 0.93 4.75 -13.53
C GLU A 8 1.19 3.27 -13.29
N PHE A 9 1.76 2.90 -12.15
CA PHE A 9 1.95 1.50 -11.79
C PHE A 9 0.61 0.78 -11.62
N MET A 10 -0.35 1.39 -10.92
CA MET A 10 -1.69 0.83 -10.77
C MET A 10 -2.40 0.70 -12.12
N ALA A 11 -2.29 1.70 -13.00
CA ALA A 11 -2.84 1.64 -14.35
C ALA A 11 -2.19 0.52 -15.18
N TYR A 12 -0.86 0.43 -15.17
CA TYR A 12 -0.10 -0.61 -15.86
C TYR A 12 -0.46 -2.01 -15.36
N ARG A 13 -0.63 -2.18 -14.03
CA ARG A 13 -1.00 -3.45 -13.41
C ARG A 13 -2.43 -3.87 -13.73
N LYS A 14 -3.36 -2.91 -13.81
CA LYS A 14 -4.73 -3.19 -14.28
C LYS A 14 -4.76 -3.64 -15.73
N ALA A 15 -3.92 -3.04 -16.58
CA ALA A 15 -3.80 -3.43 -17.98
C ALA A 15 -3.04 -4.75 -18.20
N ASN A 16 -2.13 -5.12 -17.28
CA ASN A 16 -1.27 -6.31 -17.42
C ASN A 16 -1.23 -7.12 -16.12
N PRO A 17 -2.29 -7.89 -15.81
CA PRO A 17 -2.36 -8.55 -14.52
C PRO A 17 -1.28 -9.62 -14.31
N ASP A 18 -0.94 -10.38 -15.33
CA ASP A 18 -0.05 -11.54 -15.15
C ASP A 18 1.44 -11.20 -15.32
N LYS A 19 1.76 -9.92 -15.60
CA LYS A 19 3.14 -9.48 -15.92
C LYS A 19 3.89 -8.83 -14.78
N VAL A 20 3.28 -8.72 -13.59
CA VAL A 20 3.91 -8.08 -12.45
C VAL A 20 4.11 -9.09 -11.33
N ALA A 21 5.37 -9.48 -11.18
CA ALA A 21 5.89 -10.22 -10.05
C ALA A 21 6.57 -9.29 -9.05
N TYR A 22 6.41 -9.58 -7.77
CA TYR A 22 7.08 -8.86 -6.70
C TYR A 22 8.01 -9.76 -5.90
N ALA A 23 9.13 -9.21 -5.46
CA ALA A 23 10.04 -9.88 -4.55
C ALA A 23 9.69 -9.59 -3.08
N SER A 24 9.80 -10.59 -2.23
CA SER A 24 9.86 -10.42 -0.78
C SER A 24 11.13 -11.06 -0.21
N THR A 25 11.52 -10.62 0.98
CA THR A 25 12.67 -11.16 1.75
C THR A 25 12.38 -12.51 2.43
N GLY A 26 11.21 -13.10 2.19
CA GLY A 26 10.77 -14.37 2.75
C GLY A 26 9.24 -14.50 2.75
N ASN A 27 8.75 -15.74 2.79
CA ASN A 27 7.32 -16.00 2.94
C ASN A 27 6.89 -15.64 4.37
N GLY A 28 5.76 -14.93 4.52
CA GLY A 28 5.24 -14.46 5.81
C GLY A 28 6.01 -13.31 6.47
N GLY A 29 7.06 -12.76 5.84
CA GLY A 29 7.80 -11.61 6.37
C GLY A 29 7.03 -10.30 6.25
N SER A 30 7.46 -9.26 6.98
CA SER A 30 6.79 -7.94 6.98
C SER A 30 6.61 -7.36 5.56
N MET A 31 7.59 -7.54 4.67
CA MET A 31 7.52 -7.06 3.28
C MET A 31 6.50 -7.84 2.45
N HIS A 32 6.37 -9.14 2.71
CA HIS A 32 5.36 -9.98 2.07
C HIS A 32 3.95 -9.51 2.48
N LEU A 33 3.70 -9.40 3.78
CA LEU A 33 2.41 -8.95 4.31
C LEU A 33 2.05 -7.53 3.88
N THR A 34 3.03 -6.62 3.83
CA THR A 34 2.81 -5.24 3.36
C THR A 34 2.39 -5.22 1.89
N THR A 35 2.98 -6.08 1.07
CA THR A 35 2.64 -6.17 -0.36
C THR A 35 1.26 -6.80 -0.56
N GLU A 36 0.95 -7.86 0.18
CA GLU A 36 -0.39 -8.47 0.14
C GLU A 36 -1.47 -7.51 0.64
N LEU A 37 -1.20 -6.75 1.69
CA LEU A 37 -2.11 -5.71 2.16
C LEU A 37 -2.31 -4.63 1.09
N PHE A 38 -1.24 -4.18 0.44
CA PHE A 38 -1.32 -3.23 -0.67
C PHE A 38 -2.14 -3.78 -1.85
N ALA A 39 -1.95 -5.06 -2.20
CA ALA A 39 -2.70 -5.78 -3.22
C ALA A 39 -4.20 -5.80 -2.89
N MET A 40 -4.55 -6.20 -1.67
CA MET A 40 -5.94 -6.21 -1.17
C MET A 40 -6.59 -4.81 -1.20
N GLN A 41 -5.84 -3.80 -0.76
CA GLN A 41 -6.30 -2.41 -0.69
C GLN A 41 -6.50 -1.76 -2.06
N THR A 42 -5.66 -2.10 -3.04
CA THR A 42 -5.75 -1.58 -4.40
C THR A 42 -6.60 -2.43 -5.33
N GLY A 43 -7.09 -3.58 -4.85
CA GLY A 43 -7.78 -4.58 -5.66
C GLY A 43 -6.88 -5.14 -6.78
N THR A 44 -5.56 -5.16 -6.55
CA THR A 44 -4.60 -5.75 -7.49
C THR A 44 -4.16 -7.10 -6.96
N THR A 45 -3.86 -8.04 -7.85
CA THR A 45 -3.14 -9.27 -7.48
C THR A 45 -1.66 -9.04 -7.79
N LEU A 46 -0.71 -9.66 -7.12
CA LEU A 46 0.70 -9.58 -7.55
C LEU A 46 1.31 -10.98 -7.40
N ARG A 47 2.15 -11.39 -8.34
CA ARG A 47 2.77 -12.71 -8.23
C ARG A 47 3.91 -12.64 -7.21
N HIS A 48 3.74 -13.31 -6.08
CA HIS A 48 4.77 -13.38 -5.05
C HIS A 48 5.95 -14.25 -5.47
N VAL A 49 7.16 -13.71 -5.32
CA VAL A 49 8.42 -14.44 -5.44
C VAL A 49 9.19 -14.27 -4.13
N ALA A 50 9.34 -15.36 -3.37
CA ALA A 50 10.02 -15.34 -2.10
C ALA A 50 11.53 -15.54 -2.28
N TYR A 51 12.32 -14.62 -1.72
CA TYR A 51 13.77 -14.69 -1.68
C TYR A 51 14.27 -14.94 -0.25
N LYS A 52 15.50 -15.43 -0.13
CA LYS A 52 16.19 -15.63 1.16
C LYS A 52 16.93 -14.34 1.56
N GLY A 53 16.20 -13.26 1.82
CA GLY A 53 16.74 -11.94 2.21
C GLY A 53 16.70 -10.87 1.11
N SER A 54 17.08 -9.63 1.45
CA SER A 54 16.99 -8.46 0.55
C SER A 54 18.01 -8.49 -0.59
N THR A 55 19.24 -8.93 -0.35
CA THR A 55 20.31 -8.95 -1.37
C THR A 55 19.94 -9.72 -2.65
N PRO A 56 19.50 -11.00 -2.58
CA PRO A 56 19.11 -11.72 -3.79
C PRO A 56 17.85 -11.13 -4.45
N ALA A 57 16.92 -10.58 -3.67
CA ALA A 57 15.73 -9.92 -4.20
C ALA A 57 16.06 -8.62 -4.98
N LEU A 58 16.98 -7.80 -4.45
CA LEU A 58 17.43 -6.57 -5.10
C LEU A 58 18.21 -6.87 -6.39
N ASN A 59 19.00 -7.95 -6.41
CA ASN A 59 19.69 -8.39 -7.62
C ASN A 59 18.72 -8.77 -8.74
N ASP A 60 17.67 -9.53 -8.42
CA ASP A 60 16.65 -9.92 -9.39
C ASP A 60 15.79 -8.73 -9.85
N LEU A 61 15.59 -7.74 -8.98
CA LEU A 61 14.92 -6.48 -9.32
C LEU A 61 15.77 -5.67 -10.30
N MET A 62 17.07 -5.59 -10.08
CA MET A 62 18.01 -4.95 -11.02
C MET A 62 18.14 -5.72 -12.34
N GLY A 63 18.04 -7.05 -12.29
CA GLY A 63 18.03 -7.92 -13.47
C GLY A 63 16.70 -7.92 -14.24
N GLY A 64 15.63 -7.36 -13.66
CA GLY A 64 14.30 -7.29 -14.27
C GLY A 64 13.48 -8.59 -14.19
N HIS A 65 13.94 -9.58 -13.42
CA HIS A 65 13.21 -10.83 -13.18
C HIS A 65 11.92 -10.57 -12.38
N VAL A 66 12.01 -9.65 -11.41
CA VAL A 66 10.87 -9.09 -10.68
C VAL A 66 10.73 -7.62 -11.03
N GLN A 67 9.50 -7.11 -11.02
CA GLN A 67 9.22 -5.74 -11.46
C GLN A 67 9.06 -4.79 -10.27
N VAL A 68 8.73 -5.33 -9.10
CA VAL A 68 8.45 -4.57 -7.88
C VAL A 68 9.05 -5.28 -6.67
N MET A 69 9.45 -4.52 -5.67
CA MET A 69 9.83 -5.04 -4.37
C MET A 69 9.43 -4.00 -3.33
N PHE A 70 8.88 -4.44 -2.22
CA PHE A 70 8.86 -3.64 -1.01
C PHE A 70 10.13 -3.99 -0.23
N ASP A 71 10.98 -2.99 0.03
CA ASP A 71 12.16 -3.14 0.88
C ASP A 71 12.24 -2.00 1.91
N ASN A 72 13.15 -2.14 2.87
CA ASN A 72 13.46 -1.09 3.82
C ASN A 72 14.22 0.06 3.13
N VAL A 73 13.99 1.29 3.60
CA VAL A 73 14.62 2.50 3.06
C VAL A 73 16.15 2.43 3.08
N PRO A 74 16.86 2.03 4.16
CA PRO A 74 18.32 2.05 4.15
C PRO A 74 18.96 1.09 3.14
N SER A 75 18.30 -0.03 2.80
CA SER A 75 18.80 -0.97 1.79
C SER A 75 18.52 -0.49 0.37
N ALA A 76 17.37 0.16 0.15
CA ALA A 76 16.95 0.63 -1.18
C ALA A 76 17.52 2.02 -1.55
N ALA A 77 17.76 2.90 -0.57
CA ALA A 77 18.23 4.27 -0.77
C ALA A 77 19.51 4.38 -1.62
N PRO A 78 20.60 3.63 -1.36
CA PRO A 78 21.81 3.73 -2.17
C PRO A 78 21.60 3.28 -3.62
N LEU A 79 20.76 2.25 -3.84
CA LEU A 79 20.45 1.74 -5.17
C LEU A 79 19.52 2.69 -5.96
N ALA A 80 18.60 3.36 -5.26
CA ALA A 80 17.77 4.40 -5.84
C ALA A 80 18.58 5.66 -6.20
N ALA A 81 19.50 6.08 -5.31
CA ALA A 81 20.42 7.19 -5.57
C ALA A 81 21.37 6.90 -6.74
N ALA A 82 21.80 5.65 -6.89
CA ALA A 82 22.60 5.20 -8.03
C ALA A 82 21.80 5.08 -9.34
N GLY A 83 20.50 5.37 -9.34
CA GLY A 83 19.63 5.28 -10.52
C GLY A 83 19.35 3.86 -11.01
N LYS A 84 19.79 2.83 -10.26
CA LYS A 84 19.55 1.42 -10.60
C LYS A 84 18.12 1.00 -10.28
N LEU A 85 17.53 1.61 -9.25
CA LEU A 85 16.15 1.38 -8.83
C LEU A 85 15.38 2.69 -8.82
N ARG A 86 14.05 2.58 -8.92
CA ARG A 86 13.15 3.73 -8.78
C ARG A 86 12.23 3.51 -7.58
N ALA A 87 12.29 4.44 -6.63
CA ALA A 87 11.33 4.48 -5.53
C ALA A 87 9.98 5.00 -6.05
N LEU A 88 8.93 4.18 -5.91
CA LEU A 88 7.56 4.51 -6.34
C LEU A 88 6.64 4.93 -5.19
N ALA A 89 6.95 4.48 -3.97
CA ALA A 89 6.18 4.76 -2.74
C ALA A 89 7.08 4.55 -1.51
N VAL A 90 6.78 5.23 -0.41
CA VAL A 90 7.37 4.98 0.91
C VAL A 90 6.24 4.74 1.89
N THR A 91 6.31 3.65 2.66
CA THR A 91 5.34 3.32 3.70
C THR A 91 5.76 3.96 5.02
N GLY A 92 5.33 5.19 5.30
CA GLY A 92 5.64 5.92 6.54
C GLY A 92 4.57 6.96 6.88
N ALA A 93 4.28 7.15 8.17
CA ALA A 93 3.20 8.02 8.65
C ALA A 93 3.49 9.53 8.53
N ASN A 94 4.76 9.93 8.34
CA ASN A 94 5.17 11.32 8.10
C ASN A 94 6.54 11.34 7.41
N GLY A 95 6.61 11.86 6.17
CA GLY A 95 7.86 12.06 5.42
C GLY A 95 7.64 12.92 4.16
N PRO A 96 8.51 13.91 3.85
CA PRO A 96 8.17 15.18 3.19
C PRO A 96 8.24 15.19 1.66
N ASN A 97 7.83 14.11 0.97
CA ASN A 97 7.60 14.20 -0.47
C ASN A 97 6.37 13.38 -0.84
N SER A 98 5.25 14.10 -0.78
CA SER A 98 3.90 13.73 -1.10
C SER A 98 3.79 12.97 -2.43
N TYR A 99 3.58 11.66 -2.35
CA TYR A 99 2.73 10.97 -3.31
C TYR A 99 1.35 11.62 -3.25
N PRO A 100 0.68 11.90 -4.39
CA PRO A 100 -0.58 12.62 -4.38
C PRO A 100 -1.59 11.87 -3.53
N THR A 101 -1.86 12.46 -2.38
CA THR A 101 -2.95 12.15 -1.47
C THR A 101 -4.26 12.24 -2.24
N SER A 102 -4.68 11.12 -2.82
CA SER A 102 -6.08 10.88 -3.18
C SER A 102 -6.68 9.71 -2.41
N LEU A 103 -5.94 9.13 -1.47
CA LEU A 103 -6.43 8.08 -0.59
C LEU A 103 -6.05 8.42 0.85
N GLN A 104 -6.62 9.51 1.36
CA GLN A 104 -6.79 9.60 2.80
C GLN A 104 -7.71 8.45 3.19
N TRP A 105 -7.08 7.39 3.66
CA TRP A 105 -7.70 6.18 4.15
C TRP A 105 -8.75 6.56 5.19
N PRO A 106 -10.05 6.26 5.00
CA PRO A 106 -11.01 6.50 6.05
C PRO A 106 -10.73 5.48 7.15
N ARG A 107 -10.15 5.98 8.25
CA ARG A 107 -10.23 5.33 9.55
C ARG A 107 -11.69 4.93 9.78
N GLN A 108 -11.92 3.62 9.79
CA GLN A 108 -12.99 2.96 10.55
C GLN A 108 -14.41 3.52 10.34
N ARG A 109 -15.17 2.88 9.45
CA ARG A 109 -16.62 2.74 9.63
C ARG A 109 -16.98 1.27 9.66
N PHE A 110 -17.02 0.71 10.88
CA PHE A 110 -17.88 -0.41 11.21
C PHE A 110 -19.32 -0.02 10.81
N LEU A 111 -19.79 -0.48 9.65
CA LEU A 111 -21.20 -0.48 9.30
C LEU A 111 -21.78 -1.79 9.80
N ALA A 112 -22.15 -1.81 11.07
CA ALA A 112 -23.07 -2.79 11.63
C ALA A 112 -24.29 -2.03 12.14
N SER A 113 -25.34 -1.94 11.32
CA SER A 113 -26.70 -1.75 11.82
C SER A 113 -27.69 -2.08 10.71
N SER A 114 -28.15 -3.33 10.73
CA SER A 114 -29.33 -3.78 10.00
C SER A 114 -30.57 -3.14 10.61
N ARG A 115 -31.37 -2.47 9.77
CA ARG A 115 -32.81 -2.20 9.92
C ARG A 115 -33.26 -1.61 11.27
N CYS A 116 -33.75 -0.38 11.25
CA CYS A 116 -35.18 -0.18 11.50
C CYS A 116 -35.64 1.20 11.06
N LEU A 117 -36.84 1.20 10.50
CA LEU A 117 -37.58 2.31 9.92
C LEU A 117 -37.85 3.43 10.95
N GLY A 118 -37.81 4.67 10.44
CA GLY A 118 -38.68 5.81 10.73
C GLY A 118 -39.15 6.10 12.15
N LEU A 119 -38.83 7.31 12.64
CA LEU A 119 -39.78 8.19 13.36
C LEU A 119 -39.22 9.63 13.43
N PRO A 120 -40.07 10.67 13.38
CA PRO A 120 -39.68 12.07 13.15
C PRO A 120 -39.42 12.87 14.44
N SER A 121 -38.52 13.86 14.32
CA SER A 121 -38.43 15.15 15.06
C SER A 121 -39.10 15.24 16.45
N MET A 122 -38.31 15.21 17.53
CA MET A 122 -38.73 15.81 18.80
C MET A 122 -37.58 16.42 19.61
N ARG A 123 -37.93 17.53 20.28
CA ARG A 123 -37.08 18.62 20.79
C ARG A 123 -36.24 18.23 22.02
N ARG A 124 -35.09 18.89 22.17
CA ARG A 124 -34.25 18.87 23.39
C ARG A 124 -34.96 19.56 24.56
N PRO A 125 -34.85 19.05 25.80
CA PRO A 125 -34.92 19.87 26.99
C PRO A 125 -33.58 19.87 27.74
N THR A 126 -33.06 21.06 27.98
CA THR A 126 -32.03 21.38 28.97
C THR A 126 -32.55 21.10 30.37
N HIS A 127 -31.84 20.34 31.19
CA HIS A 127 -32.01 20.42 32.65
C HIS A 127 -30.67 20.47 33.38
N ARG A 128 -30.47 21.66 33.96
CA ARG A 128 -29.54 22.05 35.00
C ARG A 128 -29.81 21.20 36.25
N VAL A 129 -28.79 20.55 36.81
CA VAL A 129 -28.83 19.98 38.16
C VAL A 129 -27.74 20.64 38.99
N ARG A 130 -28.18 21.12 40.16
CA ARG A 130 -27.47 21.87 41.17
C ARG A 130 -27.19 20.89 42.31
N SER A 131 -25.97 20.93 42.84
CA SER A 131 -25.64 20.49 44.20
C SER A 131 -24.68 21.52 44.77
#